data_AF-A0A7K5FUC4-F1
#
_entry.id   AF-A0A7K5FUC4-F1
#
_cell.length_a   1.000
_cell.length_b   1.000
_cell.length_c   1.000
_cell.angle_alpha   90.00
_cell.angle_beta   90.00
_cell.angle_gamma   90.00
#
_symmetry.space_group_name_H-M   'P 1'
#
loop_
_entity.id
_entity.type
_entity.pdbx_description
1 polymer ?
#
loop_
_entity_poly.entity_id
_entity_poly.type
_entity_poly.pdbx_seq_one_letter_code
_entity_poly.pdbx_strand_id
1 'polypeptide(L)'
;LQVLRNMVHCADLSNPTKSLELYRQWTDRIMEEFFQQGDKERERGMEISPMCDKHTASVEKSQVGFIDYIVHPLWETWADLVQPDAQDILDTLEDNRNWYQSMIPQSPSP
;
A
#
# COMPACT_ATOMS: atom_id res chain seq x y z
N LEU A 1 -21.86 -7.20 -14.15
CA LEU A 1 -20.62 -7.93 -13.76
C LEU A 1 -19.42 -7.02 -13.49
N GLN A 2 -19.14 -5.99 -14.30
CA GLN A 2 -17.95 -5.13 -14.12
C GLN A 2 -17.92 -4.40 -12.75
N VAL A 3 -19.05 -3.83 -12.32
CA VAL A 3 -19.15 -3.15 -11.01
C VAL A 3 -18.82 -4.09 -9.85
N LEU A 4 -19.36 -5.31 -9.84
CA LEU A 4 -19.07 -6.29 -8.78
C LEU A 4 -17.60 -6.72 -8.75
N ARG A 5 -16.96 -6.85 -9.93
CA ARG A 5 -15.52 -7.14 -10.00
C ARG A 5 -14.69 -6.01 -9.41
N ASN A 6 -15.01 -4.76 -9.75
CA ASN A 6 -14.33 -3.59 -9.19
C ASN A 6 -14.61 -3.43 -7.69
N MET A 7 -15.82 -3.73 -7.23
CA MET A 7 -16.15 -3.69 -5.80
C MET A 7 -15.29 -4.66 -5.00
N VAL A 8 -15.16 -5.91 -5.45
CA VAL A 8 -14.30 -6.92 -4.80
C VAL A 8 -12.83 -6.50 -4.90
N HIS A 9 -12.40 -5.91 -6.01
CA HIS A 9 -11.03 -5.43 -6.16
C HIS A 9 -10.71 -4.26 -5.23
N CYS A 10 -11.65 -3.31 -5.06
CA CYS A 10 -11.52 -2.24 -4.06
C CYS A 10 -11.45 -2.83 -2.66
N ALA A 11 -12.28 -3.83 -2.33
CA ALA A 11 -12.25 -4.50 -1.04
C ALA A 11 -10.88 -5.17 -0.76
N ASP A 12 -10.30 -5.84 -1.76
CA ASP A 12 -8.97 -6.45 -1.68
C ASP A 12 -7.87 -5.39 -1.47
N LEU A 13 -7.99 -4.24 -2.15
CA LEU A 13 -7.07 -3.10 -2.03
C LEU A 13 -7.54 -2.04 -1.02
N SER A 14 -8.28 -2.44 0.01
CA SER A 14 -8.86 -1.51 0.98
C SER A 14 -7.98 -1.24 2.20
N ASN A 15 -6.84 -1.92 2.35
CA ASN A 15 -6.00 -1.76 3.54
C ASN A 15 -5.57 -0.30 3.78
N PRO A 16 -5.11 0.46 2.76
CA PRO A 16 -4.70 1.86 2.95
C PRO A 16 -5.85 2.82 3.24
N THR A 17 -7.11 2.39 3.12
CA THR A 17 -8.30 3.22 3.38
C THR A 17 -8.90 3.02 4.76
N LYS A 18 -8.30 2.16 5.61
CA LYS A 18 -8.75 1.93 6.99
C LYS A 18 -8.08 2.89 7.96
N SER A 19 -8.52 2.88 9.22
CA SER A 19 -7.79 3.60 10.27
C SER A 19 -6.31 3.22 10.27
N LEU A 20 -5.45 4.20 10.54
CA LEU A 20 -3.99 4.01 10.48
C LEU A 20 -3.51 2.82 11.32
N GLU A 21 -4.14 2.58 12.48
CA GLU A 21 -3.84 1.43 13.35
C GLU A 21 -4.01 0.09 12.61
N LEU A 22 -5.11 -0.07 11.86
CA LEU A 22 -5.36 -1.29 11.08
C LEU A 22 -4.44 -1.35 9.86
N TYR A 23 -4.29 -0.23 9.16
CA TYR A 23 -3.46 -0.20 7.96
C TYR A 23 -2.01 -0.60 8.28
N ARG A 24 -1.42 -0.09 9.36
CA ARG A 24 -0.07 -0.46 9.79
C ARG A 24 0.07 -1.96 10.07
N GLN A 25 -0.91 -2.58 10.72
CA GLN A 25 -0.88 -4.04 10.95
C GLN A 25 -0.90 -4.83 9.63
N TRP A 26 -1.64 -4.36 8.63
CA TRP A 26 -1.63 -4.98 7.30
C TRP A 26 -0.30 -4.77 6.57
N THR A 27 0.28 -3.58 6.68
CA THR A 27 1.60 -3.29 6.12
C THR A 27 2.67 -4.18 6.75
N ASP A 28 2.68 -4.34 8.08
CA ASP A 28 3.64 -5.20 8.77
C ASP A 28 3.53 -6.66 8.28
N ARG A 29 2.31 -7.18 8.13
CA ARG A 29 2.05 -8.54 7.66
C ARG A 29 2.51 -8.77 6.21
N ILE A 30 2.20 -7.86 5.30
CA ILE A 30 2.57 -8.04 3.88
C ILE A 30 4.09 -7.89 3.69
N MET A 31 4.73 -7.00 4.44
CA MET A 31 6.19 -6.87 4.39
C MET A 31 6.88 -8.09 5.00
N GLU A 32 6.36 -8.65 6.09
CA GLU A 32 6.84 -9.92 6.63
C GLU A 32 6.76 -11.03 5.58
N GLU A 33 5.63 -11.16 4.88
CA GLU A 33 5.46 -12.14 3.81
C GLU A 33 6.47 -11.94 2.66
N PHE A 34 6.64 -10.70 2.18
CA PHE A 34 7.61 -10.38 1.13
C PHE A 34 9.04 -10.68 1.57
N PHE A 35 9.41 -10.39 2.81
CA PHE A 35 10.74 -10.69 3.31
C PHE A 35 10.98 -12.19 3.48
N GLN A 36 9.96 -12.95 3.90
CA GLN A 36 10.03 -14.41 3.91
C GLN A 36 10.19 -14.99 2.50
N GLN A 37 9.56 -14.37 1.49
CA GLN A 37 9.78 -14.74 0.10
C GLN A 37 11.23 -14.44 -0.33
N GLY A 38 11.74 -13.24 -0.05
CA GLY A 38 13.11 -12.86 -0.41
C GLY A 38 14.18 -13.70 0.27
N ASP A 39 13.94 -14.13 1.52
CA ASP A 39 14.80 -15.07 2.23
C ASP A 39 14.85 -16.43 1.50
N LYS A 40 13.71 -16.95 1.04
CA LYS A 40 13.65 -18.19 0.23
C LYS A 40 14.29 -18.05 -1.15
N GLU A 41 14.13 -16.89 -1.80
CA GLU A 41 14.78 -16.58 -3.08
C GLU A 41 16.30 -16.57 -2.92
N ARG A 42 16.80 -15.93 -1.86
CA ARG A 42 18.22 -15.89 -1.51
C ARG A 42 18.78 -17.29 -1.24
N GLU A 43 18.08 -18.10 -0.45
CA GLU A 43 18.47 -19.50 -0.15
C GLU A 43 18.58 -20.36 -1.41
N ARG A 44 17.75 -20.08 -2.42
CA ARG A 44 17.73 -20.80 -3.70
C ARG A 44 18.70 -20.22 -4.74
N GLY A 45 19.45 -19.17 -4.40
CA GLY A 45 20.34 -18.48 -5.35
C GLY A 45 19.58 -17.79 -6.49
N MET A 46 18.33 -17.39 -6.26
CA MET A 46 17.51 -16.66 -7.21
C MET A 46 17.74 -15.15 -7.06
N GLU A 47 17.42 -14.39 -8.12
CA GLU A 47 17.26 -12.94 -8.00
C GLU A 47 16.12 -12.64 -7.02
N ILE A 48 16.35 -11.74 -6.07
CA ILE A 48 15.35 -11.37 -5.07
C ILE A 48 14.33 -10.44 -5.74
N SER A 49 13.05 -10.76 -5.59
CA SER A 49 11.94 -10.00 -6.15
C SER A 49 11.91 -8.56 -5.61
N PRO A 50 11.38 -7.59 -6.38
CA PRO A 50 11.15 -6.24 -5.89
C PRO A 50 10.40 -6.26 -4.56
N MET A 51 10.78 -5.37 -3.63
CA MET A 51 10.21 -5.27 -2.28
C MET A 51 10.49 -6.43 -1.32
N CYS A 52 11.06 -7.54 -1.79
CA CYS A 52 11.26 -8.74 -0.99
C CYS A 52 12.59 -8.77 -0.22
N ASP A 53 13.49 -7.81 -0.46
CA ASP A 53 14.76 -7.71 0.27
C ASP A 53 14.67 -6.76 1.47
N LYS A 54 14.63 -7.33 2.67
CA LYS A 54 14.61 -6.59 3.95
C LYS A 54 15.82 -5.66 4.18
N HIS A 55 16.90 -5.84 3.44
CA HIS A 55 18.12 -5.02 3.59
C HIS A 55 18.08 -3.75 2.73
N THR A 56 17.20 -3.70 1.72
CA THR A 56 17.14 -2.59 0.76
C THR A 56 15.75 -1.96 0.66
N ALA A 57 14.70 -2.64 1.13
CA ALA A 57 13.34 -2.15 1.10
C ALA A 57 13.15 -0.89 1.97
N SER A 58 12.51 0.13 1.40
CA SER A 58 11.97 1.27 2.14
C SER A 58 10.46 1.13 2.20
N VAL A 59 9.96 0.64 3.33
CA VAL A 59 8.53 0.32 3.52
C VAL A 59 7.67 1.55 3.26
N GLU A 60 8.05 2.69 3.82
CA GLU A 60 7.29 3.93 3.77
C GLU A 60 7.19 4.47 2.34
N LYS A 61 8.32 4.51 1.61
CA LYS A 61 8.34 4.92 0.19
C LYS A 61 7.47 4.02 -0.66
N SER A 62 7.47 2.72 -0.37
CA SER A 62 6.69 1.76 -1.13
C SER A 62 5.20 1.82 -0.81
N GLN A 63 4.80 2.11 0.42
CA GLN A 63 3.39 2.38 0.74
C GLN A 63 2.91 3.66 0.04
N VAL A 64 3.70 4.74 0.04
CA VAL A 64 3.36 5.96 -0.71
C VAL A 64 3.21 5.68 -2.19
N GLY A 65 4.19 5.01 -2.81
CA GLY A 65 4.12 4.67 -4.23
C GLY A 65 2.95 3.74 -4.56
N PHE A 66 2.65 2.77 -3.70
CA PHE A 66 1.50 1.89 -3.88
C PHE A 66 0.18 2.67 -3.82
N ILE A 67 0.05 3.63 -2.91
CA ILE A 67 -1.12 4.50 -2.87
C ILE A 67 -1.21 5.35 -4.13
N ASP A 68 -0.13 6.06 -4.49
CA ASP A 68 -0.12 7.00 -5.62
C ASP A 68 -0.42 6.34 -6.97
N TYR A 69 0.12 5.14 -7.20
CA TYR A 69 0.05 4.51 -8.52
C TYR A 69 -1.05 3.47 -8.66
N ILE A 70 -1.55 2.90 -7.56
CA ILE A 70 -2.51 1.78 -7.61
C ILE A 70 -3.78 2.10 -6.82
N VAL A 71 -3.67 2.39 -5.53
CA VAL A 71 -4.84 2.42 -4.63
C VAL A 71 -5.64 3.70 -4.79
N HIS A 72 -5.00 4.86 -4.86
CA HIS A 72 -5.68 6.14 -5.05
C HIS A 72 -6.43 6.21 -6.38
N PRO A 73 -5.82 5.91 -7.56
CA PRO A 73 -6.57 5.93 -8.82
C PRO A 73 -7.77 4.99 -8.84
N LEU A 74 -7.66 3.82 -8.19
CA LEU A 74 -8.78 2.87 -8.07
C LEU A 74 -9.91 3.43 -7.20
N TRP A 75 -9.59 3.92 -5.99
CA TRP A 75 -10.59 4.41 -5.05
C TRP A 75 -11.19 5.75 -5.46
N GLU A 76 -10.44 6.61 -6.12
CA GLU A 76 -10.94 7.86 -6.72
C GLU A 76 -12.01 7.54 -7.78
N THR A 77 -11.71 6.63 -8.71
CA THR A 77 -12.67 6.18 -9.73
C THR A 77 -13.90 5.51 -9.09
N TRP A 78 -13.71 4.76 -8.00
CA TRP A 78 -14.82 4.16 -7.27
C TRP A 78 -15.69 5.23 -6.59
N ALA A 79 -15.08 6.24 -5.96
CA ALA A 79 -15.78 7.33 -5.31
C ALA A 79 -16.61 8.17 -6.29
N ASP A 80 -16.09 8.45 -7.48
CA ASP A 80 -16.84 9.10 -8.55
C ASP A 80 -18.12 8.33 -8.91
N LEU A 81 -18.04 6.99 -8.95
CA LEU A 81 -19.18 6.13 -9.29
C LEU A 81 -20.29 6.16 -8.21
N VAL A 82 -19.92 6.27 -6.94
CA VAL A 82 -20.85 6.17 -5.80
C VAL A 82 -21.01 7.49 -5.04
N GLN A 83 -20.70 8.63 -5.66
CA GLN A 83 -20.69 9.90 -4.95
C GLN A 83 -22.04 10.17 -4.24
N PRO A 84 -22.03 10.67 -2.98
CA PRO A 84 -20.87 11.03 -2.16
C PRO A 84 -20.37 9.92 -1.22
N ASP A 85 -20.84 8.68 -1.37
CA ASP A 85 -20.81 7.65 -0.33
C ASP A 85 -19.41 7.19 0.09
N ALA A 86 -18.38 7.42 -0.74
CA ALA A 86 -17.00 6.97 -0.46
C ALA A 86 -16.06 8.11 -0.03
N GLN A 87 -16.56 9.32 0.25
CA GLN A 87 -15.70 10.45 0.59
C GLN A 87 -14.84 10.19 1.84
N ASP A 88 -15.43 9.69 2.93
CA ASP A 88 -14.70 9.39 4.17
C ASP A 88 -13.57 8.35 3.95
N ILE A 89 -13.74 7.46 2.97
CA ILE A 89 -12.74 6.44 2.59
C ILE A 89 -11.56 7.11 1.89
N LEU A 90 -11.81 8.07 1.00
CA LEU A 90 -10.77 8.84 0.32
C LEU A 90 -10.02 9.75 1.28
N ASP A 91 -10.72 10.43 2.18
CA ASP A 91 -10.10 11.32 3.17
C ASP A 91 -9.12 10.51 4.06
N THR A 92 -9.55 9.32 4.51
CA THR A 92 -8.69 8.41 5.29
C THR A 92 -7.49 7.92 4.49
N LEU A 93 -7.67 7.64 3.19
CA LEU A 93 -6.59 7.23 2.30
C LEU A 93 -5.52 8.31 2.17
N GLU A 94 -5.94 9.56 2.00
CA GLU A 94 -5.05 10.72 1.89
C GLU A 94 -4.28 10.97 3.21
N ASP A 95 -4.97 10.90 4.35
CA ASP A 95 -4.36 11.02 5.67
C ASP A 95 -3.28 9.95 5.89
N ASN A 96 -3.58 8.69 5.57
CA ASN A 96 -2.65 7.59 5.70
C ASN A 96 -1.44 7.72 4.76
N ARG A 97 -1.68 8.15 3.52
CA ARG A 97 -0.62 8.42 2.54
C ARG A 97 0.33 9.50 3.05
N ASN A 98 -0.21 10.60 3.56
CA ASN A 98 0.56 11.70 4.12
C ASN A 98 1.33 11.29 5.38
N TRP A 99 0.74 10.44 6.22
CA TRP A 99 1.44 9.86 7.36
C TRP A 99 2.65 9.05 6.91
N TYR A 100 2.50 8.10 5.97
CA TYR A 100 3.64 7.32 5.46
C TYR A 100 4.69 8.21 4.78
N GLN A 101 4.28 9.22 4.02
CA GLN A 101 5.18 10.20 3.43
C GLN A 101 6.02 10.93 4.49
N SER A 102 5.41 11.29 5.63
CA SER A 102 6.09 11.96 6.75
C SER A 102 7.09 11.06 7.49
N MET A 103 6.90 9.73 7.41
CA MET A 103 7.75 8.73 8.03
C MET A 103 8.99 8.39 7.19
N ILE A 104 9.05 8.82 5.93
CA ILE A 104 10.21 8.61 5.07
C ILE A 104 11.40 9.38 5.65
N PRO A 105 12.52 8.72 5.98
CA PRO A 105 13.70 9.39 6.51
C PRO A 105 14.19 10.46 5.54
N GLN A 106 14.44 11.68 6.03
CA GLN A 106 15.09 12.70 5.24
C GLN A 106 16.52 12.24 4.93
N SER A 107 16.87 12.18 3.66
CA SER A 107 18.27 12.05 3.26
C SER A 107 19.05 13.22 3.87
N PRO A 108 20.27 13.02 4.40
CA PRO A 108 21.09 14.14 4.82
C PRO A 108 21.25 15.10 3.64
N SER A 109 21.00 16.39 3.88
CA SER A 109 21.26 17.45 2.90
C SER A 109 22.73 17.37 2.45
N PRO A 110 23.02 17.53 1.14
CA PRO A 110 24.38 17.53 0.64
C PRO A 110 25.24 18.67 1.22
#